data_AF-A0AAV9D8T0-F1
#
_entry.id   AF-A0AAV9D8T0-F1
#
_cell.length_a   1.000
_cell.length_b   1.000
_cell.length_c   1.000
_cell.angle_alpha   90.00
_cell.angle_beta   90.00
_cell.angle_gamma   90.00
#
_symmetry.space_group_name_H-M   'P 1'
#
loop_
_entity.id
_entity.type
_entity.pdbx_description
1 polymer ?
#
loop_
_entity_poly.entity_id
_entity_poly.type
_entity_poly.pdbx_seq_one_letter_code
_entity_poly.pdbx_strand_id
1 'polypeptide(L)'
;MHDHIKKLLDRCYATKDSNTRFSPTNLGEALVMGYDDMGYELWKPYLRAMMECDMKAVSIGTKRKSEVLETCLQQMKACFVDVRLQEVLILN
;
A
#
# COMPACT_ATOMS: atom_id res chain seq x y z
N MET A 1 -8.46 -10.06 -5.58
CA MET A 1 -8.82 -8.75 -6.17
C MET A 1 -10.10 -8.17 -5.53
N HIS A 2 -11.21 -8.91 -5.53
CA HIS A 2 -12.49 -8.45 -4.96
C HIS A 2 -12.41 -7.96 -3.50
N ASP A 3 -11.63 -8.63 -2.65
CA ASP A 3 -11.49 -8.23 -1.23
C ASP A 3 -10.84 -6.86 -1.02
N HIS A 4 -9.92 -6.45 -1.90
CA HIS A 4 -9.24 -5.15 -1.78
C HIS A 4 -10.17 -4.00 -2.18
N ILE A 5 -10.96 -4.20 -3.24
CA ILE A 5 -11.97 -3.23 -3.68
C ILE A 5 -13.06 -3.08 -2.61
N LYS A 6 -13.54 -4.20 -2.05
CA LYS A 6 -14.54 -4.15 -0.97
C LYS A 6 -14.03 -3.36 0.23
N LYS A 7 -12.77 -3.57 0.64
CA LYS A 7 -12.16 -2.83 1.76
C LYS A 7 -12.06 -1.32 1.52
N LEU A 8 -11.85 -0.86 0.28
CA LEU A 8 -11.84 0.56 -0.06
C LEU A 8 -13.23 1.19 0.12
N LEU A 9 -14.28 0.46 -0.27
CA LEU A 9 -15.67 0.89 -0.10
C LEU A 9 -16.10 0.85 1.38
N ASP A 10 -15.82 -0.26 2.08
CA ASP A 10 -16.18 -0.45 3.49
C ASP A 10 -15.55 0.61 4.41
N ARG A 11 -14.37 1.13 4.03
CA ARG A 11 -13.64 2.20 4.75
C ARG A 11 -13.96 3.60 4.26
N CYS A 12 -14.85 3.74 3.29
CA CYS A 12 -15.24 5.03 2.70
C CYS A 12 -14.05 5.81 2.09
N TYR A 13 -13.03 5.11 1.56
CA TYR A 13 -11.94 5.75 0.81
C TYR A 13 -12.31 5.98 -0.66
N ALA A 14 -13.27 5.21 -1.16
CA ALA A 14 -13.89 5.43 -2.46
C ALA A 14 -15.39 5.13 -2.38
N THR A 15 -16.15 5.69 -3.31
CA THR A 15 -17.55 5.35 -3.56
C THR A 15 -17.66 4.63 -4.90
N LYS A 16 -18.76 3.89 -5.09
CA LYS A 16 -19.08 3.20 -6.35
C LYS A 16 -20.48 3.61 -6.77
N ASP A 17 -20.64 4.12 -8.00
CA ASP A 17 -21.93 4.50 -8.54
C ASP A 17 -22.70 3.30 -9.15
N SER A 18 -23.95 3.53 -9.55
CA SER A 18 -24.80 2.52 -10.21
C SER A 18 -24.23 2.02 -11.55
N ASN A 19 -23.37 2.82 -12.20
CA ASN A 19 -22.65 2.46 -13.43
C ASN A 19 -21.32 1.77 -13.15
N THR A 20 -21.08 1.33 -11.92
CA THR A 20 -19.85 0.67 -11.46
C THR A 20 -18.57 1.50 -11.58
N ARG A 21 -18.70 2.82 -11.68
CA ARG A 21 -17.56 3.75 -11.65
C ARG A 21 -17.17 4.04 -10.21
N PHE A 22 -15.86 4.19 -9.99
CA PHE A 22 -15.30 4.52 -8.68
C PHE A 22 -14.91 5.99 -8.63
N SER A 23 -15.15 6.63 -7.50
CA SER A 23 -14.70 8.00 -7.24
C SER A 23 -14.05 8.05 -5.85
N PRO A 24 -12.91 8.74 -5.69
CA PRO A 24 -12.30 8.89 -4.38
C PRO A 24 -13.19 9.75 -3.49
N THR A 25 -13.12 9.52 -2.18
CA THR A 25 -13.60 10.49 -1.20
C THR A 25 -12.46 11.45 -0.84
N ASN A 26 -12.79 12.59 -0.25
CA ASN A 26 -11.76 13.52 0.25
C ASN A 26 -10.76 12.83 1.19
N LEU A 27 -11.23 11.88 2.03
CA LEU A 27 -10.36 11.09 2.90
C LEU A 27 -9.46 10.14 2.10
N GLY A 28 -10.00 9.43 1.11
CA GLY A 28 -9.22 8.53 0.27
C GLY A 28 -8.14 9.27 -0.53
N GLU A 29 -8.49 10.43 -1.08
CA GLU A 29 -7.57 11.30 -1.79
C GLU A 29 -6.49 11.87 -0.87
N ALA A 30 -6.88 12.42 0.30
CA ALA A 30 -5.93 12.94 1.28
C ALA A 30 -4.95 11.88 1.80
N LEU A 31 -5.38 10.62 1.96
CA LEU A 31 -4.50 9.52 2.32
C LEU A 31 -3.46 9.24 1.23
N VAL A 32 -3.85 9.28 -0.04
CA VAL A 32 -2.90 9.09 -1.16
C VAL A 32 -1.93 10.25 -1.24
N MET A 33 -2.44 11.48 -1.25
CA MET A 33 -1.61 12.70 -1.36
C MET A 33 -0.66 12.83 -0.17
N GLY A 34 -1.10 12.52 1.05
CA GLY A 34 -0.24 12.62 2.23
C GLY A 34 1.02 11.75 2.16
N TYR A 35 0.93 10.52 1.61
CA TYR A 35 2.12 9.71 1.37
C TYR A 35 2.92 10.17 0.16
N ASP A 36 2.25 10.64 -0.91
CA ASP A 36 2.91 11.15 -2.11
C ASP A 36 3.77 12.39 -1.80
N ASP A 37 3.24 13.31 -1.00
CA ASP A 37 3.92 14.53 -0.52
C ASP A 37 5.13 14.22 0.38
N MET A 38 5.09 13.08 1.11
CA MET A 38 6.24 12.56 1.88
C MET A 38 7.31 11.90 0.98
N GLY A 39 7.11 11.88 -0.34
CA GLY A 39 8.00 11.22 -1.31
C GLY A 39 7.75 9.71 -1.44
N TYR A 40 6.63 9.22 -0.92
CA TYR A 40 6.27 7.81 -0.87
C TYR A 40 5.07 7.50 -1.76
N GLU A 41 5.35 7.08 -2.99
CA GLU A 41 4.32 6.70 -3.98
C GLU A 41 3.69 5.31 -3.69
N LEU A 42 3.26 5.06 -2.44
CA LEU A 42 2.72 3.77 -1.99
C LEU A 42 1.40 3.38 -2.67
N TRP A 43 0.72 4.35 -3.28
CA TRP A 43 -0.46 4.11 -4.09
C TRP A 43 -0.15 3.38 -5.40
N LYS A 44 1.10 3.41 -5.88
CA LYS A 44 1.52 2.67 -7.07
C LYS A 44 1.67 1.17 -6.74
N PRO A 45 1.35 0.27 -7.68
CA PRO A 45 1.28 -1.15 -7.41
C PRO A 45 2.65 -1.85 -7.29
N TYR A 46 3.77 -1.15 -7.47
CA TYR A 46 5.09 -1.77 -7.64
C TYR A 46 5.53 -2.59 -6.43
N LEU A 47 5.45 -2.03 -5.22
CA LEU A 47 5.86 -2.72 -4.00
C LEU A 47 5.00 -3.98 -3.77
N ARG A 48 3.69 -3.87 -3.99
CA ARG A 48 2.76 -4.99 -3.86
C ARG A 48 3.03 -6.07 -4.90
N ALA A 49 3.28 -5.70 -6.15
CA ALA A 49 3.60 -6.63 -7.23
C ALA A 49 4.91 -7.38 -6.97
N MET A 50 5.93 -6.69 -6.46
CA MET A 50 7.20 -7.31 -6.07
C MET A 50 6.99 -8.36 -4.97
N MET A 51 6.25 -8.02 -3.92
CA MET A 51 5.94 -8.95 -2.84
C MET A 51 5.10 -10.16 -3.33
N GLU A 52 4.11 -9.96 -4.21
CA GLU A 52 3.35 -11.06 -4.81
C GLU A 52 4.22 -11.97 -5.69
N CYS A 53 5.19 -11.41 -6.41
CA CYS A 53 6.18 -12.16 -7.16
C CYS A 53 7.04 -13.04 -6.23
N ASP A 54 7.50 -12.50 -5.11
CA ASP A 54 8.27 -13.25 -4.13
C ASP A 54 7.46 -14.35 -3.45
N MET A 55 6.19 -14.09 -3.14
CA MET A 55 5.27 -15.13 -2.64
C MET A 55 5.10 -16.26 -3.65
N LYS A 56 5.03 -15.93 -4.95
CA LYS A 56 4.99 -16.94 -6.01
C LYS A 56 6.30 -17.74 -6.07
N ALA A 57 7.45 -17.08 -5.95
CA ALA A 57 8.76 -17.72 -5.92
C ALA A 57 8.87 -18.74 -4.77
N VAL A 58 8.30 -18.44 -3.61
CA VAL A 58 8.17 -19.38 -2.48
C VAL A 58 7.28 -20.57 -2.84
N SER A 59 6.11 -20.33 -3.46
CA SER A 59 5.18 -21.42 -3.82
C SER A 59 5.76 -22.42 -4.83
N ILE A 60 6.68 -21.98 -5.70
CA ILE A 60 7.36 -22.84 -6.67
C ILE A 60 8.72 -23.36 -6.17
N GLY A 61 9.08 -23.09 -4.92
CA GLY A 61 10.31 -23.60 -4.29
C GLY A 61 11.61 -22.90 -4.69
N THR A 62 11.54 -21.76 -5.37
CA THR A 62 12.72 -20.99 -5.83
C THR A 62 13.28 -20.00 -4.82
N LYS A 63 12.50 -19.63 -3.79
CA LYS A 63 12.92 -18.81 -2.65
C LYS A 63 12.47 -19.41 -1.34
N ARG A 64 13.22 -19.15 -0.25
CA ARG A 64 12.81 -19.57 1.09
C ARG A 64 11.82 -18.57 1.69
N LYS A 65 10.77 -19.08 2.35
CA LYS A 65 9.78 -18.26 3.06
C LYS A 65 10.43 -17.26 4.03
N SER A 66 11.44 -17.69 4.79
CA SER A 66 12.12 -16.85 5.78
C SER A 66 12.80 -15.63 5.15
N GLU A 67 13.48 -15.84 4.02
CA GLU A 67 14.19 -14.80 3.28
C GLU A 67 13.23 -13.76 2.70
N VAL A 68 12.13 -14.21 2.08
CA VAL A 68 11.09 -13.32 1.55
C VAL A 68 10.41 -12.53 2.67
N LEU A 69 10.12 -13.17 3.81
CA LEU A 69 9.49 -12.51 4.94
C LEU A 69 10.40 -11.44 5.54
N GLU A 70 11.68 -11.76 5.76
CA GLU A 70 12.66 -10.81 6.28
C GLU A 70 12.81 -9.60 5.35
N THR A 71 12.97 -9.83 4.05
CA THR A 71 13.10 -8.77 3.04
C THR A 71 11.88 -7.86 3.03
N CYS A 72 10.68 -8.44 2.98
CA CYS A 72 9.43 -7.68 2.94
C CYS A 72 9.22 -6.84 4.22
N LEU A 73 9.53 -7.40 5.39
CA LEU A 73 9.40 -6.70 6.66
C LEU A 73 10.43 -5.56 6.78
N GLN A 74 11.66 -5.79 6.34
CA GLN A 74 12.70 -4.74 6.35
C GLN A 74 12.32 -3.57 5.44
N GLN A 75 11.85 -3.84 4.21
CA GLN A 75 11.39 -2.79 3.29
C GLN A 75 10.22 -1.98 3.88
N MET A 76 9.22 -2.66 4.42
CA MET A 76 8.06 -1.97 5.02
C MET A 76 8.43 -1.18 6.27
N LYS A 77 9.34 -1.72 7.11
CA LYS A 77 9.83 -1.05 8.31
C LYS A 77 10.61 0.22 7.97
N ALA A 78 11.46 0.19 6.94
CA ALA A 78 12.21 1.35 6.50
C ALA A 78 11.27 2.49 6.09
N CYS A 79 10.26 2.19 5.25
CA CYS A 79 9.24 3.15 4.85
C CYS A 79 8.47 3.70 6.07
N PHE A 80 8.03 2.84 6.99
CA PHE A 80 7.31 3.26 8.19
C PHE A 80 8.12 4.21 9.07
N VAL A 81 9.40 3.88 9.34
CA VAL A 81 10.26 4.71 10.18
C VAL A 81 10.48 6.08 9.56
N ASP A 82 10.72 6.15 8.26
CA ASP A 82 10.96 7.42 7.58
C ASP A 82 9.70 8.31 7.54
N VAL A 83 8.54 7.73 7.19
CA VAL A 83 7.24 8.43 7.26
C VAL A 83 6.98 9.00 8.66
N ARG A 84 7.27 8.22 9.72
CA ARG A 84 7.09 8.68 11.11
C ARG A 84 8.02 9.84 11.48
N LEU A 85 9.21 9.93 10.89
CA LEU A 85 10.12 11.07 11.10
C LEU A 85 9.59 12.32 10.39
N GLN A 86 8.99 12.17 9.20
CA GLN A 86 8.41 13.28 8.44
C GLN A 86 7.07 13.79 9.00
N GLU A 87 6.26 12.93 9.63
CA GLU A 87 5.02 13.32 10.33
C GLU A 87 5.26 14.48 11.32
N VAL A 88 6.41 14.46 12.00
CA VAL A 88 6.82 15.51 12.95
C VAL A 88 7.09 16.85 12.26
N LEU A 89 7.44 16.85 10.97
CA LEU A 89 7.74 18.07 10.21
C LEU A 89 6.49 18.74 9.63
N ILE A 90 5.44 17.97 9.32
CA ILE A 90 4.22 18.47 8.64
C ILE A 90 3.20 19.02 9.65
N LEU A 91 3.31 18.67 10.93
CA LEU A 91 2.43 19.15 12.02
C LEU A 91 2.96 20.39 12.76
N ASN A 92 4.03 21.03 12.28
CA ASN A 92 4.60 22.26 12.83
C ASN A 92 4.35 23.48 11.92
#